data_AF-A0A7S1AGE2-F1
#
_entry.id   AF-A0A7S1AGE2-F1
#
_cell.length_a   1.000
_cell.length_b   1.000
_cell.length_c   1.000
_cell.angle_alpha   90.00
_cell.angle_beta   90.00
_cell.angle_gamma   90.00
#
_symmetry.space_group_name_H-M   'P 1'
#
loop_
_entity.id
_entity.type
_entity.pdbx_description
1 polymer ?
#
loop_
_entity_poly.entity_id
_entity_poly.type
_entity_poly.pdbx_seq_one_letter_code
_entity_poly.pdbx_strand_id
1 'polypeptide(L)'
;PIIESGRRPLLHTVSFGTTQGRVTDRRARCSRRFSSGVEGQSAEQVVSQGVELGVATAALATLLLGGLSAALGLDSLFVVPLVLQGLFFLFASPWRTEKFYDASGALTHVALLLASFTASTQTTPRQVINCLLVLLWCTRLGSFLFSRILRDKEDARFAQFKESFSTFSIPWSLQAVWVFLLQLPILIANATSQPLLLGTRDVVGWMLWAAGFYFETVADAEKEAFRSDSANRGRYIDSGLWRYSRHPNYFGEILMWVGLCTSCSITFTGWSQLGW
;
A
#
# COMPACT_ATOMS: atom_id res chain seq x y z
N PRO A 1 14.12 46.27 -79.22
CA PRO A 1 12.99 47.10 -79.67
C PRO A 1 11.79 46.95 -78.72
N ILE A 2 11.53 48.02 -77.94
CA ILE A 2 10.19 48.53 -77.52
C ILE A 2 9.37 47.65 -76.53
N ILE A 3 8.74 48.07 -75.42
CA ILE A 3 8.66 49.19 -74.45
C ILE A 3 7.64 48.70 -73.37
N GLU A 4 7.76 49.17 -72.11
CA GLU A 4 6.78 49.45 -71.00
C GLU A 4 5.33 48.88 -71.04
N SER A 5 4.51 48.74 -69.99
CA SER A 5 4.38 49.13 -68.57
C SER A 5 3.27 48.23 -67.98
N GLY A 6 3.13 47.98 -66.67
CA GLY A 6 2.28 48.82 -65.83
C GLY A 6 1.21 48.03 -65.02
N ARG A 7 1.41 48.02 -63.69
CA ARG A 7 0.43 48.00 -62.57
C ARG A 7 -0.60 46.85 -62.39
N ARG A 8 -0.58 46.33 -61.15
CA ARG A 8 -1.52 45.39 -60.49
C ARG A 8 -2.93 45.99 -60.30
N PRO A 9 -3.91 45.12 -59.99
CA PRO A 9 -4.71 45.33 -58.77
C PRO A 9 -4.77 44.09 -57.87
N LEU A 10 -4.84 44.37 -56.56
CA LEU A 10 -5.04 43.45 -55.44
C LEU A 10 -6.52 43.04 -55.33
N LEU A 11 -6.81 41.78 -55.00
CA LEU A 11 -8.03 41.38 -54.29
C LEU A 11 -7.78 40.12 -53.43
N HIS A 12 -7.72 40.38 -52.13
CA HIS A 12 -7.95 39.56 -50.93
C HIS A 12 -8.10 38.03 -51.04
N THR A 13 -7.11 37.30 -50.52
CA THR A 13 -7.27 35.95 -49.97
C THR A 13 -7.57 36.03 -48.47
N VAL A 14 -8.74 35.53 -48.06
CA VAL A 14 -9.09 35.28 -46.66
C VAL A 14 -8.29 34.07 -46.16
N SER A 15 -7.38 34.30 -45.21
CA SER A 15 -6.63 33.24 -44.54
C SER A 15 -7.44 32.63 -43.40
N PHE A 16 -7.79 31.35 -43.51
CA PHE A 16 -8.33 30.55 -42.42
C PHE A 16 -7.20 30.31 -41.39
N GLY A 17 -7.32 30.93 -40.22
CA GLY A 17 -6.43 30.69 -39.09
C GLY A 17 -6.51 29.25 -38.61
N THR A 18 -5.42 28.50 -38.79
CA THR A 18 -5.23 27.12 -38.34
C THR A 18 -5.45 26.97 -36.83
N THR A 19 -6.35 26.05 -36.46
CA THR A 19 -6.68 25.59 -35.10
C THR A 19 -5.47 25.12 -34.27
N GLN A 20 -4.33 24.87 -34.92
CA GLN A 20 -3.08 24.43 -34.30
C GLN A 20 -2.42 25.51 -33.42
N GLY A 21 -2.60 26.80 -33.75
CA GLY A 21 -2.00 27.91 -32.99
C GLY A 21 -2.67 28.20 -31.63
N ARG A 22 -3.96 27.85 -31.46
CA ARG A 22 -4.67 28.05 -30.18
C ARG A 22 -4.35 26.98 -29.13
N VAL A 23 -3.97 25.78 -29.55
CA VAL A 23 -3.64 24.66 -28.64
C VAL A 23 -2.22 24.81 -28.08
N THR A 24 -1.27 25.28 -28.88
CA THR A 24 0.11 25.57 -28.44
C THR A 24 0.14 26.73 -27.47
N ASP A 25 -0.62 27.79 -27.72
CA ASP A 25 -0.73 28.95 -26.84
C ASP A 25 -1.39 28.58 -25.49
N ARG A 26 -2.41 27.70 -25.46
CA ARG A 26 -2.97 27.20 -24.19
C ARG A 26 -2.00 26.33 -23.40
N ARG A 27 -1.20 25.47 -24.05
CA ARG A 27 -0.14 24.69 -23.37
C ARG A 27 0.95 25.61 -22.80
N ALA A 28 1.38 26.61 -23.57
CA ALA A 28 2.37 27.58 -23.12
C ALA A 28 1.85 28.47 -21.97
N ARG A 29 0.56 28.84 -21.98
CA ARG A 29 -0.07 29.57 -20.87
C ARG A 29 -0.22 28.72 -19.62
N CYS A 30 -0.56 27.43 -19.77
CA CYS A 30 -0.66 26.50 -18.66
C CYS A 30 0.72 26.21 -18.05
N SER A 31 1.77 26.03 -18.88
CA SER A 31 3.13 25.85 -18.38
C SER A 31 3.68 27.10 -17.68
N ARG A 32 3.38 28.31 -18.18
CA ARG A 32 3.74 29.57 -17.50
C ARG A 32 2.97 29.80 -16.21
N ARG A 33 1.70 29.38 -16.14
CA ARG A 33 0.89 29.50 -14.92
C ARG A 33 1.31 28.48 -13.85
N PHE A 34 1.81 27.32 -14.28
CA PHE A 34 2.41 26.33 -13.41
C PHE A 34 3.81 26.75 -12.95
N SER A 35 4.61 27.39 -13.82
CA SER A 35 5.91 27.95 -13.41
C SER A 35 5.75 29.11 -12.43
N SER A 36 4.80 30.02 -12.65
CA SER A 36 4.57 31.19 -11.77
C SER A 36 4.09 30.85 -10.35
N GLY A 37 3.55 29.64 -10.12
CA GLY A 37 3.14 29.19 -8.79
C GLY A 37 4.23 28.44 -8.01
N VAL A 38 5.27 27.99 -8.70
CA VAL A 38 6.37 27.16 -8.16
C VAL A 38 7.72 27.90 -8.20
N GLU A 39 7.81 29.04 -8.90
CA GLU A 39 9.02 29.85 -9.13
C GLU A 39 9.67 30.50 -7.89
N GLY A 40 9.16 30.25 -6.67
CA GLY A 40 9.69 30.85 -5.44
C GLY A 40 10.25 29.87 -4.41
N GLN A 41 10.12 28.55 -4.61
CA GLN A 41 10.56 27.57 -3.62
C GLN A 41 11.87 26.90 -4.02
N SER A 42 12.86 26.90 -3.12
CA SER A 42 14.07 26.11 -3.33
C SER A 42 13.71 24.61 -3.26
N ALA A 43 14.46 23.76 -3.98
CA ALA A 43 14.24 22.30 -3.94
C ALA A 43 14.27 21.74 -2.50
N GLU A 44 15.10 22.34 -1.64
CA GLU A 44 15.21 22.02 -0.22
C GLU A 44 13.92 22.33 0.56
N GLN A 45 13.23 23.44 0.24
CA GLN A 45 11.94 23.77 0.84
C GLN A 45 10.85 22.77 0.44
N VAL A 46 10.84 22.32 -0.83
CA VAL A 46 9.87 21.32 -1.31
C VAL A 46 10.10 19.98 -0.61
N VAL A 47 11.35 19.56 -0.45
CA VAL A 47 11.70 18.32 0.27
C VAL A 47 11.31 18.42 1.75
N SER A 48 11.65 19.52 2.42
CA SER A 48 11.29 19.74 3.83
C SER A 48 9.77 19.70 4.05
N GLN A 49 8.99 20.36 3.21
CA GLN A 49 7.53 20.33 3.27
C GLN A 49 6.97 18.91 3.06
N GLY A 50 7.57 18.14 2.14
CA GLY A 50 7.19 16.74 1.92
C GLY A 50 7.42 15.87 3.15
N VAL A 51 8.55 16.05 3.83
CA VAL A 51 8.89 15.33 5.07
C VAL A 51 7.93 15.70 6.20
N GLU A 52 7.68 17.00 6.41
CA GLU A 52 6.75 17.47 7.43
C GLU A 52 5.34 16.92 7.23
N LEU A 53 4.85 16.94 5.98
CA LEU A 53 3.54 16.38 5.64
C LEU A 53 3.50 14.86 5.89
N GLY A 54 4.57 14.13 5.55
CA GLY A 54 4.68 12.69 5.80
C GLY A 54 4.65 12.33 7.28
N VAL A 55 5.36 13.09 8.12
CA VAL A 55 5.34 12.89 9.58
C VAL A 55 3.97 13.26 10.16
N ALA A 56 3.39 14.39 9.74
CA ALA A 56 2.09 14.84 10.21
C ALA A 56 0.96 13.85 9.87
N THR A 57 0.99 13.29 8.66
CA THR A 57 0.00 12.29 8.23
C THR A 57 0.14 10.98 9.02
N ALA A 58 1.35 10.50 9.26
CA ALA A 58 1.59 9.31 10.09
C ALA A 58 1.13 9.53 11.55
N ALA A 59 1.42 10.71 12.12
CA ALA A 59 0.98 11.08 13.47
C ALA A 59 -0.55 11.15 13.56
N LEU A 60 -1.21 11.80 12.60
CA LEU A 60 -2.66 11.90 12.56
C LEU A 60 -3.31 10.52 12.42
N ALA A 61 -2.82 9.66 11.52
CA ALA A 61 -3.32 8.30 11.36
C ALA A 61 -3.18 7.50 12.67
N THR A 62 -2.06 7.64 13.37
CA THR A 62 -1.83 6.99 14.67
C THR A 62 -2.81 7.48 15.73
N LEU A 63 -3.07 8.79 15.82
CA LEU A 63 -4.02 9.36 16.78
C LEU A 63 -5.46 8.92 16.50
N LEU A 64 -5.88 8.94 15.23
CA LEU A 64 -7.22 8.52 14.83
C LEU A 64 -7.45 7.03 15.14
N LEU A 65 -6.47 6.19 14.84
CA LEU A 65 -6.56 4.76 15.16
C LEU A 65 -6.45 4.48 16.65
N GLY A 66 -5.68 5.27 17.39
CA GLY A 66 -5.67 5.22 18.85
C GLY A 66 -7.08 5.47 19.41
N GLY A 67 -7.74 6.54 18.95
CA GLY A 67 -9.13 6.83 19.32
C GLY A 67 -10.11 5.72 18.94
N LEU A 68 -10.00 5.18 17.72
CA LEU A 68 -10.82 4.05 17.27
C LEU A 68 -10.58 2.79 18.13
N SER A 69 -9.32 2.47 18.41
CA SER A 69 -8.94 1.32 19.23
C SER A 69 -9.53 1.41 20.63
N ALA A 70 -9.49 2.60 21.25
CA ALA A 70 -10.10 2.83 22.56
C ALA A 70 -11.64 2.69 22.50
N ALA A 71 -12.27 3.22 21.44
CA ALA A 71 -13.72 3.09 21.25
C ALA A 71 -14.17 1.62 21.06
N LEU A 72 -13.29 0.76 20.56
CA LEU A 72 -13.52 -0.67 20.37
C LEU A 72 -13.01 -1.54 21.53
N GLY A 73 -12.35 -0.97 22.54
CA GLY A 73 -11.72 -1.73 23.63
C GLY A 73 -10.48 -2.54 23.21
N LEU A 74 -9.78 -2.10 22.16
CA LEU A 74 -8.60 -2.74 21.55
C LEU A 74 -7.32 -1.92 21.77
N ASP A 75 -7.32 -0.96 22.70
CA ASP A 75 -6.22 -0.04 22.99
C ASP A 75 -4.92 -0.77 23.40
N SER A 76 -5.03 -1.79 24.24
CA SER A 76 -3.89 -2.64 24.63
C SER A 76 -3.27 -3.38 23.43
N LEU A 77 -4.07 -3.76 22.44
CA LEU A 77 -3.60 -4.41 21.21
C LEU A 77 -2.99 -3.41 20.23
N PHE A 78 -3.48 -2.16 20.19
CA PHE A 78 -2.93 -1.11 19.33
C PHE A 78 -1.49 -0.73 19.72
N VAL A 79 -1.11 -0.89 20.99
CA VAL A 79 0.26 -0.66 21.46
C VAL A 79 1.26 -1.65 20.85
N VAL A 80 0.84 -2.88 20.54
CA VAL A 80 1.74 -3.94 20.02
C VAL A 80 2.45 -3.54 18.73
N PRO A 81 1.77 -3.13 17.65
CA PRO A 81 2.44 -2.70 16.42
C PRO A 81 3.28 -1.43 16.60
N LEU A 82 2.85 -0.49 17.44
CA LEU A 82 3.62 0.73 17.71
C LEU A 82 4.96 0.41 18.39
N VAL A 83 4.93 -0.44 19.40
CA VAL A 83 6.15 -0.84 20.13
C VAL A 83 7.08 -1.64 19.23
N LEU A 84 6.58 -2.66 18.54
CA LEU A 84 7.43 -3.50 17.70
C LEU A 84 8.06 -2.70 16.56
N GLN A 85 7.28 -1.92 15.82
CA GLN A 85 7.85 -1.11 14.73
C GLN A 85 8.76 -0.01 15.24
N GLY A 86 8.46 0.60 16.40
CA GLY A 86 9.35 1.54 17.06
C GLY A 86 10.70 0.91 17.43
N LEU A 87 10.69 -0.29 17.99
CA LEU A 87 11.93 -1.03 18.33
C LEU A 87 12.75 -1.37 17.08
N PHE A 88 12.10 -1.86 16.02
CA PHE A 88 12.79 -2.16 14.77
C PHE A 88 13.32 -0.89 14.09
N PHE A 89 12.59 0.22 14.14
CA PHE A 89 13.07 1.52 13.65
C PHE A 89 14.30 2.00 14.42
N LEU A 90 14.24 1.98 15.76
CA LEU A 90 15.36 2.38 16.62
C LEU A 90 16.59 1.50 16.38
N PHE A 91 16.38 0.21 16.13
CA PHE A 91 17.45 -0.69 15.71
C PHE A 91 17.94 -0.35 14.30
N ALA A 92 17.07 -0.18 13.31
CA ALA A 92 17.46 0.04 11.92
C ALA A 92 18.12 1.41 11.66
N SER A 93 17.77 2.43 12.45
CA SER A 93 18.13 3.83 12.21
C SER A 93 19.64 4.11 12.24
N PRO A 94 20.43 3.64 13.23
CA PRO A 94 21.89 3.83 13.24
C PRO A 94 22.60 3.31 11.99
N TRP A 95 22.08 2.23 11.40
CA TRP A 95 22.68 1.61 10.21
C TRP A 95 21.98 1.98 8.90
N ARG A 96 20.91 2.80 8.97
CA ARG A 96 20.08 3.20 7.81
C ARG A 96 19.68 2.02 6.92
N THR A 97 19.33 0.90 7.56
CA THR A 97 19.06 -0.39 6.90
C THR A 97 17.58 -0.72 6.88
N GLU A 98 17.04 -0.98 5.70
CA GLU A 98 15.67 -1.40 5.43
C GLU A 98 15.52 -2.92 5.42
N LYS A 99 16.62 -3.67 5.55
CA LYS A 99 16.64 -5.14 5.39
C LYS A 99 15.68 -5.88 6.31
N PHE A 100 15.38 -5.29 7.46
CA PHE A 100 14.49 -5.88 8.45
C PHE A 100 13.03 -5.41 8.32
N TYR A 101 12.71 -4.49 7.41
CA TYR A 101 11.39 -3.89 7.29
C TYR A 101 10.30 -4.91 6.91
N ASP A 102 10.56 -5.76 5.93
CA ASP A 102 9.60 -6.79 5.53
C ASP A 102 9.42 -7.85 6.64
N ALA A 103 10.53 -8.20 7.33
CA ALA A 103 10.50 -9.16 8.44
C ALA A 103 9.82 -8.60 9.70
N SER A 104 10.03 -7.32 10.03
CA SER A 104 9.37 -6.66 11.15
C SER A 104 7.87 -6.59 10.93
N GLY A 105 7.43 -6.34 9.69
CA GLY A 105 6.02 -6.38 9.30
C GLY A 105 5.37 -7.73 9.58
N ALA A 106 5.98 -8.81 9.06
CA ALA A 106 5.48 -10.16 9.28
C ALA A 106 5.46 -10.53 10.77
N LEU A 107 6.53 -10.23 11.51
CA LEU A 107 6.60 -10.48 12.95
C LEU A 107 5.54 -9.68 13.73
N THR A 108 5.31 -8.43 13.35
CA THR A 108 4.29 -7.58 13.97
C THR A 108 2.89 -8.12 13.72
N HIS A 109 2.62 -8.62 12.51
CA HIS A 109 1.35 -9.27 12.24
C HIS A 109 1.13 -10.49 13.14
N VAL A 110 2.13 -11.36 13.25
CA VAL A 110 2.06 -12.56 14.10
C VAL A 110 1.90 -12.18 15.58
N ALA A 111 2.68 -11.23 16.08
CA ALA A 111 2.62 -10.81 17.47
C ALA A 111 1.26 -10.21 17.84
N LEU A 112 0.71 -9.33 16.99
CA LEU A 112 -0.62 -8.74 17.19
C LEU A 112 -1.72 -9.81 17.17
N LEU A 113 -1.65 -10.76 16.23
CA LEU A 113 -2.58 -11.87 16.13
C LEU A 113 -2.57 -12.75 17.39
N LEU A 114 -1.38 -13.13 17.85
CA LEU A 114 -1.21 -13.96 19.04
C LEU A 114 -1.66 -13.22 20.31
N ALA A 115 -1.30 -11.94 20.45
CA ALA A 115 -1.76 -11.12 21.57
C ALA A 115 -3.29 -11.06 21.63
N SER A 116 -3.93 -10.82 20.48
CA SER A 116 -5.39 -10.79 20.37
C SER A 116 -6.05 -12.14 20.68
N PHE A 117 -5.49 -13.23 20.15
CA PHE A 117 -6.03 -14.58 20.37
C PHE A 117 -5.90 -15.02 21.83
N THR A 118 -4.75 -14.75 22.47
CA THR A 118 -4.51 -15.09 23.89
C THR A 118 -5.29 -14.21 24.88
N ALA A 119 -5.64 -12.98 24.49
CA ALA A 119 -6.51 -12.10 25.26
C ALA A 119 -8.00 -12.51 25.18
N SER A 120 -8.36 -13.40 24.25
CA SER A 120 -9.74 -13.87 24.11
C SER A 120 -10.14 -14.74 25.30
N THR A 121 -11.36 -14.55 25.80
CA THR A 121 -11.91 -15.33 26.93
C THR A 121 -12.45 -16.69 26.49
N GLN A 122 -12.59 -16.91 25.18
CA GLN A 122 -13.12 -18.13 24.58
C GLN A 122 -12.34 -18.48 23.32
N THR A 123 -12.39 -19.75 22.95
CA THR A 123 -11.79 -20.22 21.70
C THR A 123 -12.87 -20.85 20.84
N THR A 124 -13.21 -20.16 19.75
CA THR A 124 -14.18 -20.63 18.75
C THR A 124 -13.45 -21.17 17.51
N PRO A 125 -14.06 -22.10 16.75
CA PRO A 125 -13.49 -22.58 15.50
C PRO A 125 -13.18 -21.46 14.49
N ARG A 126 -14.02 -20.41 14.45
CA ARG A 126 -13.82 -19.23 13.58
C ARG A 126 -12.50 -18.53 13.89
N GLN A 127 -12.26 -18.23 15.17
CA GLN A 127 -11.03 -17.56 15.61
C GLN A 127 -9.80 -18.41 15.28
N VAL A 128 -9.85 -19.72 15.57
CA VAL A 128 -8.75 -20.64 15.27
C VAL A 128 -8.45 -20.65 13.77
N ILE A 129 -9.48 -20.84 12.92
CA ILE A 129 -9.31 -20.89 11.47
C ILE A 129 -8.76 -19.55 10.96
N ASN A 130 -9.37 -18.42 11.32
CA ASN A 130 -8.93 -17.11 10.84
C ASN A 130 -7.48 -16.80 11.28
N CYS A 131 -7.10 -17.15 12.52
CA CYS A 131 -5.72 -17.05 12.98
C CYS A 131 -4.77 -17.93 12.15
N LEU A 132 -5.13 -19.19 11.88
CA LEU A 132 -4.31 -20.08 11.05
C LEU A 132 -4.14 -19.55 9.62
N LEU A 133 -5.20 -18.99 9.03
CA LEU A 133 -5.14 -18.37 7.70
C LEU A 133 -4.20 -17.16 7.68
N VAL A 134 -4.27 -16.28 8.68
CA VAL A 134 -3.34 -15.15 8.81
C VAL A 134 -1.90 -15.62 9.01
N LEU A 135 -1.66 -16.64 9.84
CA LEU A 135 -0.33 -17.23 10.03
C LEU A 135 0.21 -17.84 8.74
N LEU A 136 -0.61 -18.56 7.99
CA LEU A 136 -0.23 -19.16 6.71
C LEU A 136 0.16 -18.08 5.68
N TRP A 137 -0.63 -17.01 5.59
CA TRP A 137 -0.29 -15.87 4.73
C TRP A 137 0.99 -15.16 5.20
N CYS A 138 1.11 -14.84 6.49
CA CYS A 138 2.28 -14.14 7.05
C CYS A 138 3.57 -14.92 6.83
N THR A 139 3.54 -16.23 7.08
CA THR A 139 4.71 -17.10 6.89
C THR A 139 5.11 -17.17 5.43
N ARG A 140 4.17 -17.32 4.50
CA ARG A 140 4.44 -17.32 3.05
C ARG A 140 5.02 -15.98 2.59
N LEU A 141 4.25 -14.90 2.76
CA LEU A 141 4.61 -13.58 2.23
C LEU A 141 5.85 -13.02 2.93
N GLY A 142 5.93 -13.13 4.26
CA GLY A 142 7.08 -12.69 5.04
C GLY A 142 8.36 -13.42 4.63
N SER A 143 8.31 -14.74 4.45
CA SER A 143 9.47 -15.53 4.02
C SER A 143 9.89 -15.19 2.58
N PHE A 144 8.91 -14.98 1.69
CA PHE A 144 9.18 -14.59 0.30
C PHE A 144 9.85 -13.22 0.21
N LEU A 145 9.31 -12.21 0.89
CA LEU A 145 9.85 -10.85 0.90
C LEU A 145 11.22 -10.78 1.58
N PHE A 146 11.39 -11.47 2.71
CA PHE A 146 12.67 -11.52 3.40
C PHE A 146 13.75 -12.22 2.56
N SER A 147 13.42 -13.35 1.91
CA SER A 147 14.34 -14.03 0.99
C SER A 147 14.70 -13.16 -0.21
N ARG A 148 13.80 -12.28 -0.65
CA ARG A 148 14.07 -11.33 -1.74
C ARG A 148 15.06 -10.25 -1.32
N ILE A 149 14.87 -9.59 -0.17
CA ILE A 149 15.77 -8.51 0.26
C ILE A 149 17.19 -9.02 0.56
N LEU A 150 17.33 -10.26 1.02
CA LEU A 150 18.64 -10.90 1.19
C LEU A 150 19.37 -11.13 -0.15
N ARG A 151 18.63 -11.35 -1.24
CA ARG A 151 19.18 -11.54 -2.59
C ARG A 151 19.47 -10.21 -3.28
N ASP A 152 18.51 -9.28 -3.24
CA ASP A 152 18.58 -7.98 -3.93
C ASP A 152 19.46 -6.95 -3.17
N LYS A 153 19.82 -7.24 -1.91
CA LYS A 153 20.68 -6.47 -0.97
C LYS A 153 20.13 -5.11 -0.52
N GLU A 154 19.46 -4.40 -1.40
CA GLU A 154 18.84 -3.11 -1.15
C GLU A 154 17.48 -3.02 -1.85
N ASP A 155 16.57 -2.23 -1.27
CA ASP A 155 15.30 -1.88 -1.87
C ASP A 155 15.30 -0.40 -2.28
N ALA A 156 15.25 -0.15 -3.58
CA ALA A 156 15.27 1.19 -4.16
C ALA A 156 14.15 2.10 -3.62
N ARG A 157 13.03 1.54 -3.14
CA ARG A 157 11.92 2.30 -2.54
C ARG A 157 12.35 3.05 -1.28
N PHE A 158 13.34 2.53 -0.55
CA PHE A 158 13.81 3.12 0.71
C PHE A 158 14.89 4.18 0.52
N ALA A 159 15.45 4.33 -0.69
CA ALA A 159 16.57 5.25 -0.94
C ALA A 159 16.27 6.68 -0.48
N GLN A 160 15.08 7.20 -0.80
CA GLN A 160 14.64 8.54 -0.41
C GLN A 160 14.36 8.70 1.10
N PHE A 161 14.08 7.61 1.81
CA PHE A 161 13.72 7.67 3.23
C PHE A 161 14.94 7.63 4.15
N LYS A 162 16.08 7.09 3.67
CA LYS A 162 17.30 6.89 4.48
C LYS A 162 18.09 8.17 4.75
N GLU A 163 17.69 9.32 4.20
CA GLU A 163 18.45 10.57 4.28
C GLU A 163 18.47 11.16 5.70
N SER A 164 17.34 11.12 6.40
CA SER A 164 17.17 11.70 7.73
C SER A 164 16.44 10.75 8.69
N PHE A 165 16.64 10.94 9.99
CA PHE A 165 15.95 10.16 11.03
C PHE A 165 14.42 10.28 10.91
N SER A 166 13.91 11.49 10.73
CA SER A 166 12.47 11.77 10.64
C SER A 166 11.85 11.22 9.36
N THR A 167 12.57 11.31 8.23
CA THR A 167 12.09 10.72 6.97
C THR A 167 12.11 9.19 7.05
N PHE A 168 13.13 8.63 7.70
CA PHE A 168 13.27 7.19 7.85
C PHE A 168 12.22 6.58 8.77
N SER A 169 11.62 7.35 9.70
CA SER A 169 10.57 6.86 10.61
C SER A 169 9.19 6.71 9.95
N ILE A 170 8.95 7.39 8.82
CA ILE A 170 7.66 7.40 8.13
C ILE A 170 7.23 5.98 7.70
N PRO A 171 8.06 5.19 6.98
CA PRO A 171 7.67 3.83 6.60
C PRO A 171 7.30 2.94 7.79
N TRP A 172 8.08 2.98 8.88
CA TRP A 172 7.82 2.15 10.07
C TRP A 172 6.52 2.53 10.77
N SER A 173 6.23 3.84 10.84
CA SER A 173 4.99 4.35 11.42
C SER A 173 3.78 3.95 10.57
N LEU A 174 3.89 4.09 9.25
CA LEU A 174 2.85 3.64 8.32
C LEU A 174 2.64 2.13 8.40
N GLN A 175 3.71 1.34 8.56
CA GLN A 175 3.61 -0.10 8.74
C GLN A 175 2.86 -0.47 10.02
N ALA A 176 3.13 0.21 11.15
CA ALA A 176 2.43 -0.04 12.41
C ALA A 176 0.92 0.20 12.27
N VAL A 177 0.55 1.36 11.70
CA VAL A 177 -0.82 1.77 11.38
C VAL A 177 -1.49 0.74 10.46
N TRP A 178 -0.79 0.33 9.40
CA TRP A 178 -1.29 -0.59 8.39
C TRP A 178 -1.55 -2.00 8.94
N VAL A 179 -0.61 -2.54 9.73
CA VAL A 179 -0.76 -3.87 10.36
C VAL A 179 -1.99 -3.92 11.26
N PHE A 180 -2.20 -2.86 12.07
CA PHE A 180 -3.38 -2.78 12.93
C PHE A 180 -4.67 -2.71 12.11
N LEU A 181 -4.71 -1.80 11.13
CA LEU A 181 -5.86 -1.61 10.25
C LEU A 181 -6.29 -2.90 9.55
N LEU A 182 -5.35 -3.59 8.91
CA LEU A 182 -5.65 -4.84 8.20
C LEU A 182 -6.20 -5.93 9.12
N GLN A 183 -5.73 -5.99 10.37
CA GLN A 183 -6.15 -7.02 11.30
C GLN A 183 -7.43 -6.69 12.06
N LEU A 184 -7.95 -5.46 12.00
CA LEU A 184 -9.16 -5.04 12.73
C LEU A 184 -10.30 -6.07 12.71
N PRO A 185 -10.69 -6.67 11.56
CA PRO A 185 -11.75 -7.70 11.53
C PRO A 185 -11.47 -8.88 12.48
N ILE A 186 -10.22 -9.33 12.52
CA ILE A 186 -9.78 -10.47 13.31
C ILE A 186 -9.68 -10.06 14.79
N LEU A 187 -9.18 -8.87 15.09
CA LEU A 187 -9.11 -8.35 16.46
C LEU A 187 -10.50 -8.26 17.08
N ILE A 188 -11.48 -7.76 16.33
CA ILE A 188 -12.88 -7.66 16.76
C ILE A 188 -13.48 -9.07 16.98
N ALA A 189 -13.23 -10.00 16.05
CA ALA A 189 -13.72 -11.38 16.18
C ALA A 189 -13.10 -12.10 17.39
N ASN A 190 -11.83 -11.85 17.70
CA ASN A 190 -11.15 -12.39 18.87
C ASN A 190 -11.66 -11.77 20.19
N ALA A 191 -12.03 -10.48 20.18
CA ALA A 191 -12.59 -9.80 21.34
C ALA A 191 -14.06 -10.17 21.63
N THR A 192 -14.75 -10.83 20.70
CA THR A 192 -16.18 -11.18 20.83
C THR A 192 -16.37 -12.40 21.74
N SER A 193 -17.03 -12.21 22.88
CA SER A 193 -17.29 -13.27 23.88
C SER A 193 -18.55 -14.10 23.63
N GLN A 194 -19.21 -13.98 22.48
CA GLN A 194 -20.41 -14.77 22.18
C GLN A 194 -20.04 -15.92 21.24
N PRO A 195 -20.26 -17.19 21.62
CA PRO A 195 -19.96 -18.33 20.76
C PRO A 195 -20.99 -18.39 19.62
N LEU A 196 -20.66 -17.73 18.51
CA LEU A 196 -21.47 -17.73 17.29
C LEU A 196 -21.18 -18.99 16.47
N LEU A 197 -22.23 -19.69 16.07
CA LEU A 197 -22.11 -20.84 15.18
C LEU A 197 -21.49 -20.42 13.83
N LEU A 198 -20.77 -21.36 13.23
CA LEU A 198 -20.27 -21.18 11.86
C LEU A 198 -21.46 -21.09 10.90
N GLY A 199 -21.38 -20.18 9.93
CA GLY A 199 -22.43 -19.96 8.95
C GLY A 199 -21.90 -19.73 7.55
N THR A 200 -22.81 -19.38 6.64
CA THR A 200 -22.48 -19.15 5.22
C THR A 200 -21.39 -18.10 5.03
N ARG A 201 -21.36 -17.05 5.87
CA ARG A 201 -20.35 -15.99 5.80
C ARG A 201 -18.93 -16.50 6.04
N ASP A 202 -18.77 -17.48 6.93
CA ASP A 202 -17.48 -18.12 7.19
C ASP A 202 -16.99 -18.88 5.97
N VAL A 203 -17.85 -19.75 5.43
CA VAL A 203 -17.51 -20.56 4.27
C VAL A 203 -17.18 -19.69 3.06
N VAL A 204 -17.99 -18.66 2.78
CA VAL A 204 -17.71 -17.70 1.70
C VAL A 204 -16.39 -16.98 1.95
N GLY A 205 -16.16 -16.50 3.18
CA GLY A 205 -14.93 -15.82 3.55
C GLY A 205 -13.68 -16.67 3.35
N TRP A 206 -13.71 -17.93 3.80
CA TRP A 206 -12.59 -18.85 3.64
C TRP A 206 -12.37 -19.29 2.19
N MET A 207 -13.43 -19.43 1.40
CA MET A 207 -13.32 -19.70 -0.03
C MET A 207 -12.69 -18.52 -0.79
N LEU A 208 -13.09 -17.29 -0.46
CA LEU A 208 -12.45 -16.08 -0.99
C LEU A 208 -10.99 -16.02 -0.57
N TRP A 209 -10.68 -16.34 0.68
CA TRP A 209 -9.30 -16.40 1.16
C TRP A 209 -8.47 -17.43 0.41
N ALA A 210 -8.97 -18.65 0.22
CA ALA A 210 -8.27 -19.69 -0.52
C ALA A 210 -8.02 -19.29 -1.98
N ALA A 211 -9.00 -18.66 -2.63
CA ALA A 211 -8.83 -18.12 -3.97
C ALA A 211 -7.76 -17.02 -4.00
N GLY A 212 -7.80 -16.08 -3.04
CA GLY A 212 -6.82 -15.00 -2.94
C GLY A 212 -5.39 -15.52 -2.72
N PHE A 213 -5.23 -16.50 -1.85
CA PHE A 213 -3.96 -17.17 -1.58
C PHE A 213 -3.40 -17.86 -2.83
N TYR A 214 -4.27 -18.51 -3.61
CA TYR A 214 -3.90 -19.08 -4.90
C TYR A 214 -3.42 -18.01 -5.89
N PHE A 215 -4.18 -16.92 -6.09
CA PHE A 215 -3.81 -15.83 -6.99
C PHE A 215 -2.47 -15.19 -6.60
N GLU A 216 -2.28 -14.89 -5.31
CA GLU A 216 -1.03 -14.32 -4.80
C GLU A 216 0.15 -15.25 -5.07
N THR A 217 0.00 -16.54 -4.71
CA THR A 217 1.07 -17.54 -4.82
C THR A 217 1.47 -17.77 -6.27
N VAL A 218 0.49 -17.94 -7.17
CA VAL A 218 0.77 -18.18 -8.59
C VAL A 218 1.37 -16.93 -9.23
N ALA A 219 0.82 -15.74 -8.95
CA ALA A 219 1.34 -14.50 -9.51
C ALA A 219 2.80 -14.23 -9.13
N ASP A 220 3.15 -14.45 -7.86
CA ASP A 220 4.54 -14.28 -7.41
C ASP A 220 5.48 -15.34 -8.00
N ALA A 221 5.02 -16.60 -8.11
CA ALA A 221 5.80 -17.67 -8.74
C ALA A 221 6.06 -17.39 -10.23
N GLU A 222 5.06 -16.95 -10.98
CA GLU A 222 5.19 -16.54 -12.38
C GLU A 222 6.19 -15.37 -12.52
N LYS A 223 6.09 -14.37 -11.64
CA LYS A 223 6.99 -13.21 -11.66
C LYS A 223 8.42 -13.59 -11.33
N GLU A 224 8.64 -14.45 -10.34
CA GLU A 224 9.96 -14.91 -9.95
C GLU A 224 10.60 -15.76 -11.07
N ALA A 225 9.83 -16.67 -11.69
CA ALA A 225 10.29 -17.45 -12.83
C ALA A 225 10.64 -16.58 -14.04
N PHE A 226 9.86 -15.54 -14.31
CA PHE A 226 10.17 -14.59 -15.38
C PHE A 226 11.45 -13.78 -15.10
N ARG A 227 11.65 -13.34 -13.85
CA ARG A 227 12.82 -12.55 -13.43
C ARG A 227 14.12 -13.37 -13.39
N SER A 228 14.04 -14.67 -13.17
CA SER A 228 15.24 -15.53 -13.08
C SER A 228 15.89 -15.79 -14.44
N ASP A 229 15.15 -15.61 -15.54
CA ASP A 229 15.69 -15.67 -16.90
C ASP A 229 16.40 -14.36 -17.27
N SER A 230 17.69 -14.48 -17.61
CA SER A 230 18.52 -13.34 -18.00
C SER A 230 18.06 -12.67 -19.31
N ALA A 231 17.36 -13.39 -20.19
CA ALA A 231 16.78 -12.86 -21.42
C ALA A 231 15.63 -11.87 -21.17
N ASN A 232 15.06 -11.86 -19.96
CA ASN A 232 13.94 -11.00 -19.58
C ASN A 232 14.38 -9.72 -18.85
N ARG A 233 15.68 -9.45 -18.74
CA ARG A 233 16.19 -8.23 -18.11
C ARG A 233 15.64 -6.98 -18.78
N GLY A 234 15.07 -6.07 -17.98
CA GLY A 234 14.47 -4.83 -18.45
C GLY A 234 13.11 -4.99 -19.15
N ARG A 235 12.55 -6.21 -19.18
CA ARG A 235 11.22 -6.49 -19.74
C ARG A 235 10.18 -6.66 -18.64
N TYR A 236 8.92 -6.56 -19.02
CA TYR A 236 7.78 -6.82 -18.15
C TYR A 236 7.15 -8.16 -18.51
N ILE A 237 6.67 -8.87 -17.50
CA ILE A 237 5.89 -10.10 -17.68
C ILE A 237 4.50 -9.73 -18.22
N ASP A 238 4.06 -10.42 -19.27
CA ASP A 238 2.77 -10.25 -19.93
C ASP A 238 2.02 -11.58 -20.16
N SER A 239 2.51 -12.66 -19.55
CA SER A 239 1.95 -14.02 -19.60
C SER A 239 1.25 -14.41 -18.29
N GLY A 240 0.47 -15.49 -18.32
CA GLY A 240 -0.17 -16.02 -17.11
C GLY A 240 -1.19 -15.06 -16.52
N LEU A 241 -1.18 -14.88 -15.19
CA LEU A 241 -2.06 -13.94 -14.50
C LEU A 241 -1.74 -12.48 -14.83
N TRP A 242 -0.48 -12.19 -15.16
CA TRP A 242 0.02 -10.84 -15.46
C TRP A 242 -0.51 -10.28 -16.79
N ARG A 243 -1.07 -11.14 -17.65
CA ARG A 243 -1.79 -10.70 -18.85
C ARG A 243 -3.09 -9.93 -18.52
N TYR A 244 -3.73 -10.27 -17.41
CA TYR A 244 -5.04 -9.73 -17.04
C TYR A 244 -4.96 -8.51 -16.11
N SER A 245 -3.90 -8.42 -15.29
CA SER A 245 -3.69 -7.34 -14.35
C SER A 245 -2.21 -7.01 -14.22
N ARG A 246 -1.89 -5.73 -13.97
CA ARG A 246 -0.52 -5.29 -13.64
C ARG A 246 -0.06 -5.75 -12.25
N HIS A 247 -1.00 -6.10 -11.36
CA HIS A 247 -0.73 -6.51 -9.99
C HIS A 247 -1.67 -7.65 -9.56
N PRO A 248 -1.60 -8.84 -10.19
CA PRO A 248 -2.45 -9.96 -9.84
C PRO A 248 -2.16 -10.50 -8.43
N ASN A 249 -0.93 -10.33 -7.94
CA ASN A 249 -0.56 -10.67 -6.58
C ASN A 249 -1.30 -9.79 -5.55
N TYR A 250 -1.40 -8.47 -5.79
CA TYR A 250 -2.15 -7.57 -4.91
C TYR A 250 -3.65 -7.87 -4.93
N PHE A 251 -4.19 -8.29 -6.07
CA PHE A 251 -5.57 -8.78 -6.12
C PHE A 251 -5.77 -9.98 -5.19
N GLY A 252 -4.84 -10.94 -5.20
CA GLY A 252 -4.86 -12.07 -4.27
C GLY A 252 -4.85 -11.64 -2.80
N GLU A 253 -3.97 -10.70 -2.45
CA GLU A 253 -3.88 -10.15 -1.09
C GLU A 253 -5.17 -9.46 -0.64
N ILE A 254 -5.73 -8.59 -1.49
CA ILE A 254 -7.02 -7.93 -1.22
C ILE A 254 -8.12 -8.98 -1.02
N LEU A 255 -8.19 -9.99 -1.88
CA LEU A 255 -9.21 -11.04 -1.80
C LEU A 255 -9.10 -11.87 -0.51
N MET A 256 -7.88 -12.11 -0.03
CA MET A 256 -7.64 -12.75 1.28
C MET A 256 -8.20 -11.92 2.43
N TRP A 257 -7.88 -10.64 2.49
CA TRP A 257 -8.35 -9.76 3.57
C TRP A 257 -9.87 -9.53 3.52
N VAL A 258 -10.45 -9.40 2.31
CA VAL A 258 -11.91 -9.36 2.12
C VAL A 258 -12.55 -10.67 2.58
N GLY A 259 -11.92 -11.82 2.31
CA GLY A 259 -12.39 -13.12 2.78
C GLY A 259 -12.41 -13.22 4.31
N LEU A 260 -11.32 -12.81 4.96
CA LEU A 260 -11.24 -12.77 6.43
C LEU A 260 -12.26 -11.81 7.03
N CYS A 261 -12.41 -10.61 6.46
CA CYS A 261 -13.41 -9.64 6.89
C CYS A 261 -14.83 -10.21 6.74
N THR A 262 -15.14 -10.87 5.62
CA THR A 262 -16.43 -11.53 5.37
C THR A 262 -16.73 -12.59 6.43
N SER A 263 -15.75 -13.44 6.77
CA SER A 263 -15.89 -14.42 7.87
C SER A 263 -16.10 -13.73 9.22
N CYS A 264 -15.37 -12.66 9.54
CA CYS A 264 -15.54 -11.95 10.80
C CYS A 264 -16.86 -11.15 10.89
N SER A 265 -17.46 -10.76 9.76
CA SER A 265 -18.56 -9.78 9.72
C SER A 265 -19.80 -10.10 10.56
N ILE A 266 -20.02 -11.34 10.97
CA ILE A 266 -21.13 -11.69 11.89
C ILE A 266 -20.87 -11.19 13.33
N THR A 267 -19.61 -10.99 13.71
CA THR A 267 -19.22 -10.51 15.04
C THR A 267 -19.33 -8.99 15.16
N PHE A 268 -19.61 -8.29 14.07
CA PHE A 268 -19.64 -6.83 14.04
C PHE A 268 -20.98 -6.31 14.55
N THR A 269 -20.93 -5.56 15.65
CA THR A 269 -22.06 -4.84 16.25
C THR A 269 -21.68 -3.39 16.59
N GLY A 270 -22.59 -2.43 16.36
CA GLY A 270 -22.35 -1.02 16.68
C GLY A 270 -21.11 -0.47 15.95
N TRP A 271 -20.20 0.18 16.67
CA TRP A 271 -18.97 0.77 16.11
C TRP A 271 -18.01 -0.24 15.48
N SER A 272 -18.09 -1.52 15.85
CA SER A 272 -17.23 -2.56 15.24
C SER A 272 -17.60 -2.88 13.79
N GLN A 273 -18.70 -2.33 13.27
CA GLN A 273 -18.98 -2.34 11.82
C GLN A 273 -17.92 -1.58 11.00
N LEU A 274 -17.14 -0.68 11.62
CA LEU A 274 -15.98 -0.05 10.99
C LEU A 274 -14.85 -1.04 10.68
N GLY A 275 -14.96 -2.30 11.13
CA GLY A 275 -14.08 -3.37 10.69
C GLY A 275 -14.34 -3.83 9.24
N TRP A 276 -15.41 -3.39 8.59
CA TRP A 276 -15.65 -3.64 7.15
C TRP A 276 -14.71 -2.87 6.24
#